data_AF-A0A9N9GFD7-F1
#
_entry.id   AF-A0A9N9GFD7-F1
#
_cell.length_a   1.000
_cell.length_b   1.000
_cell.length_c   1.000
_cell.angle_alpha   90.00
_cell.angle_beta   90.00
_cell.angle_gamma   90.00
#
_symmetry.space_group_name_H-M   'P 1'
#
loop_
_entity.id
_entity.type
_entity.pdbx_description
1 polymer ?
#
loop_
_entity_poly.entity_id
_entity_poly.type
_entity_poly.pdbx_seq_one_letter_code
_entity_poly.pdbx_strand_id
1 'polypeptide(L)'
;MPETSLINITEKIRLGCFYTTQNIFSYPQFQGWFTDALKASNNLVLEPFAGSNNLIKMLQEEGYNFEFAAYDINPSSLEVKIRDTIQDFPQGYKLIITNPPYLAKNSARRKKIDFPTTKHDDLYKLCLEIMLKNCDYVGAIIPASFINADLFLERLHSYTLLSSQMFTDTENPVCLVLFCPAGSNKLLSPQKSSSIYLYENDKYVGELYSLKKQVEQVLTNQTSQPIAISFNNKRGNLGLRAIDGTRFPTIAFIEASQVPENRIKVSSRHLTRIHTPKKINLSLLNEKLKELREITNDFFLTPFRGLRKDDWEKAIKEQIKENLLDCEKNLDSKEYRTKIKDSFPFVSDFQQLSSGGKNACYLDRGNKKGEVFHFYAFHKYIEESGGAQDNQFNEIKKCIEVGRNGSQETSRRVIFVCDGAYFTDEKIRGLKNLKVSWNFIVLKSNELEKYLKKF
;
A
#
# COMPACT_ATOMS: atom_id res chain seq x y z
N MET A 1 -21.60 24.48 -3.70
CA MET A 1 -20.12 24.44 -3.80
C MET A 1 -19.68 25.64 -4.62
N PRO A 2 -18.61 26.37 -4.25
CA PRO A 2 -18.19 27.57 -4.96
C PRO A 2 -17.56 27.24 -6.33
N GLU A 3 -17.78 28.13 -7.30
CA GLU A 3 -17.35 27.99 -8.70
C GLU A 3 -15.83 27.78 -8.85
N THR A 4 -15.04 28.39 -7.97
CA THR A 4 -13.57 28.24 -7.89
C THR A 4 -13.12 26.82 -7.57
N SER A 5 -13.90 26.06 -6.77
CA SER A 5 -13.54 24.67 -6.45
C SER A 5 -13.82 23.73 -7.63
N LEU A 6 -14.84 24.03 -8.43
CA LEU A 6 -15.20 23.26 -9.63
C LEU A 6 -14.16 23.45 -10.75
N ILE A 7 -13.68 24.68 -10.94
CA ILE A 7 -12.60 24.99 -11.90
C ILE A 7 -11.32 24.23 -11.52
N ASN A 8 -10.96 24.22 -10.23
CA ASN A 8 -9.76 23.54 -9.74
C ASN A 8 -9.83 22.00 -9.89
N ILE A 9 -11.00 21.40 -9.64
CA ILE A 9 -11.23 19.96 -9.88
C ILE A 9 -11.13 19.61 -11.36
N THR A 10 -11.66 20.47 -12.24
CA THR A 10 -11.65 20.23 -13.69
C THR A 10 -10.24 20.33 -14.27
N GLU A 11 -9.47 21.33 -13.86
CA GLU A 11 -8.04 21.48 -14.22
C GLU A 11 -7.20 20.31 -13.70
N LYS A 12 -7.38 19.91 -12.43
CA LYS A 12 -6.68 18.75 -11.86
C LYS A 12 -6.94 17.46 -12.63
N ILE A 13 -8.18 17.22 -13.04
CA ILE A 13 -8.55 16.07 -13.88
C ILE A 13 -7.95 16.19 -15.28
N ARG A 14 -7.94 17.39 -15.86
CA ARG A 14 -7.35 17.67 -17.17
C ARG A 14 -5.85 17.38 -17.17
N LEU A 15 -5.16 17.78 -16.12
CA LEU A 15 -3.72 17.63 -15.95
C LEU A 15 -3.32 16.25 -15.40
N GLY A 16 -4.26 15.48 -14.86
CA GLY A 16 -3.98 14.15 -14.30
C GLY A 16 -3.19 14.19 -12.98
N CYS A 17 -3.32 15.26 -12.19
CA CYS A 17 -2.52 15.45 -10.98
C CYS A 17 -3.07 14.69 -9.77
N PHE A 18 -2.18 13.98 -9.05
CA PHE A 18 -2.47 13.28 -7.78
C PHE A 18 -1.41 13.65 -6.73
N TYR A 19 -1.84 13.96 -5.50
CA TYR A 19 -0.92 14.41 -4.45
C TYR A 19 -0.52 13.26 -3.53
N THR A 20 0.77 12.94 -3.51
CA THR A 20 1.35 11.93 -2.61
C THR A 20 1.27 12.39 -1.16
N THR A 21 0.75 11.53 -0.27
CA THR A 21 0.55 11.86 1.16
C THR A 21 1.31 10.96 2.14
N GLN A 22 1.86 9.84 1.68
CA GLN A 22 2.66 8.95 2.53
C GLN A 22 4.13 9.02 2.15
N ASN A 23 4.97 8.98 3.18
CA ASN A 23 6.40 8.91 3.00
C ASN A 23 6.82 7.45 2.75
N ILE A 24 7.45 7.21 1.59
CA ILE A 24 7.93 5.89 1.13
C ILE A 24 9.46 5.85 1.03
N PHE A 25 10.12 6.92 1.46
CA PHE A 25 11.56 7.12 1.28
C PHE A 25 12.39 6.51 2.43
N SER A 26 11.73 6.00 3.47
CA SER A 26 12.35 5.19 4.52
C SER A 26 12.59 3.73 4.10
N TYR A 27 12.07 3.29 2.95
CA TYR A 27 12.23 1.90 2.50
C TYR A 27 13.68 1.59 2.12
N PRO A 28 14.30 0.50 2.64
CA PRO A 28 15.72 0.22 2.44
C PRO A 28 16.17 0.19 0.97
N GLN A 29 15.34 -0.37 0.09
CA GLN A 29 15.64 -0.43 -1.35
C GLN A 29 15.62 0.94 -2.03
N PHE A 30 14.83 1.88 -1.52
CA PHE A 30 14.89 3.28 -1.96
C PHE A 30 16.14 3.93 -1.42
N GLN A 31 16.41 3.82 -0.11
CA GLN A 31 17.54 4.48 0.53
C GLN A 31 18.89 4.10 -0.10
N GLY A 32 19.09 2.81 -0.38
CA GLY A 32 20.29 2.32 -1.03
C GLY A 32 20.44 2.89 -2.45
N TRP A 33 19.39 2.77 -3.27
CA TRP A 33 19.39 3.29 -4.64
C TRP A 33 19.56 4.82 -4.68
N PHE A 34 18.87 5.55 -3.81
CA PHE A 34 18.88 7.01 -3.79
C PHE A 34 20.24 7.54 -3.34
N THR A 35 20.90 6.91 -2.37
CA THR A 35 22.24 7.30 -1.93
C THR A 35 23.24 7.24 -3.08
N ASP A 36 23.23 6.15 -3.86
CA ASP A 36 24.11 5.99 -5.02
C ASP A 36 23.76 7.00 -6.14
N ALA A 37 22.47 7.16 -6.42
CA ALA A 37 22.00 8.08 -7.44
C ALA A 37 22.33 9.53 -7.11
N LEU A 38 22.18 9.93 -5.83
CA LEU A 38 22.43 11.27 -5.34
C LEU A 38 23.92 11.62 -5.44
N LYS A 39 24.79 10.68 -5.06
CA LYS A 39 26.23 10.81 -5.25
C LYS A 39 26.59 10.98 -6.75
N ALA A 40 25.98 10.19 -7.62
CA ALA A 40 26.21 10.26 -9.07
C ALA A 40 25.67 11.55 -9.71
N SER A 41 24.69 12.20 -9.07
CA SER A 41 24.06 13.44 -9.54
C SER A 41 24.65 14.72 -8.95
N ASN A 42 25.79 14.64 -8.24
CA ASN A 42 26.37 15.77 -7.52
C ASN A 42 25.39 16.40 -6.51
N ASN A 43 24.60 15.55 -5.85
CA ASN A 43 23.55 15.94 -4.91
C ASN A 43 22.47 16.86 -5.52
N LEU A 44 22.26 16.82 -6.83
CA LEU A 44 21.21 17.59 -7.51
C LEU A 44 20.03 16.69 -7.87
N VAL A 45 18.84 17.05 -7.39
CA VAL A 45 17.58 16.34 -7.63
C VAL A 45 16.64 17.19 -8.48
N LEU A 46 16.00 16.57 -9.47
CA LEU A 46 14.96 17.18 -10.27
C LEU A 46 13.58 16.60 -9.91
N GLU A 47 12.61 17.45 -9.57
CA GLU A 47 11.18 17.08 -9.52
C GLU A 47 10.44 17.82 -10.67
N PRO A 48 10.22 17.17 -11.82
CA PRO A 48 9.79 17.88 -13.02
C PRO A 48 8.25 17.98 -13.17
N PHE A 49 7.50 17.47 -12.19
CA PHE A 49 6.02 17.51 -12.08
C PHE A 49 5.62 17.75 -10.61
N ALA A 50 6.15 18.81 -10.01
CA ALA A 50 6.24 18.95 -8.55
C ALA A 50 4.93 19.32 -7.85
N GLY A 51 3.97 19.95 -8.54
CA GLY A 51 2.76 20.52 -7.95
C GLY A 51 3.06 21.39 -6.71
N SER A 52 2.82 20.82 -5.52
CA SER A 52 3.04 21.45 -4.20
C SER A 52 4.44 21.21 -3.59
N ASN A 53 5.36 20.58 -4.32
CA ASN A 53 6.72 20.24 -3.88
C ASN A 53 6.76 19.22 -2.71
N ASN A 54 5.77 18.32 -2.62
CA ASN A 54 5.61 17.43 -1.48
C ASN A 54 6.71 16.36 -1.40
N LEU A 55 7.15 15.81 -2.54
CA LEU A 55 8.17 14.74 -2.53
C LEU A 55 9.53 15.27 -2.08
N ILE A 56 9.90 16.48 -2.49
CA ILE A 56 11.13 17.13 -2.03
C ILE A 56 11.11 17.34 -0.52
N LYS A 57 9.98 17.82 0.04
CA LYS A 57 9.81 17.97 1.49
C LYS A 57 9.93 16.64 2.22
N MET A 58 9.29 15.58 1.73
CA MET A 58 9.39 14.24 2.33
C MET A 58 10.83 13.72 2.33
N LEU A 59 11.60 13.94 1.26
CA LEU A 59 13.03 13.56 1.24
C LEU A 59 13.84 14.35 2.27
N GLN A 60 13.58 15.65 2.42
CA GLN A 60 14.25 16.47 3.43
C GLN A 60 13.88 16.06 4.86
N GLU A 61 12.62 15.68 5.10
CA GLU A 61 12.13 15.16 6.38
C GLU A 61 12.78 13.81 6.75
N GLU A 62 13.14 12.98 5.77
CA GLU A 62 13.96 11.77 5.97
C GLU A 62 15.45 12.09 6.26
N GLY A 63 15.84 13.37 6.23
CA GLY A 63 17.20 13.81 6.57
C GLY A 63 18.17 13.85 5.37
N TYR A 64 17.67 13.73 4.13
CA TYR A 64 18.52 13.88 2.95
C TYR A 64 18.90 15.34 2.71
N ASN A 65 20.18 15.58 2.45
CA ASN A 65 20.71 16.90 2.09
C ASN A 65 21.08 16.94 0.60
N PHE A 66 20.40 17.78 -0.16
CA PHE A 66 20.56 17.88 -1.61
C PHE A 66 20.09 19.25 -2.13
N GLU A 67 20.64 19.66 -3.26
CA GLU A 67 20.09 20.76 -4.04
C GLU A 67 18.96 20.24 -4.93
N PHE A 68 17.94 21.07 -5.19
CA PHE A 68 16.85 20.65 -6.06
C PHE A 68 16.41 21.72 -7.05
N ALA A 69 15.81 21.26 -8.13
CA ALA A 69 15.00 22.08 -9.02
C ALA A 69 13.63 21.43 -9.17
N ALA A 70 12.58 22.23 -9.00
CA ALA A 70 11.20 21.78 -9.11
C ALA A 70 10.48 22.55 -10.21
N TYR A 71 9.75 21.83 -11.06
CA TYR A 71 8.97 22.39 -12.15
C TYR A 71 7.56 21.82 -12.17
N ASP A 72 6.59 22.63 -12.56
CA ASP A 72 5.22 22.17 -12.84
C ASP A 72 4.56 23.08 -13.86
N ILE A 73 3.59 22.57 -14.62
CA ILE A 73 2.82 23.37 -15.58
C ILE A 73 1.85 24.31 -14.86
N ASN A 74 1.42 23.96 -13.64
CA ASN A 74 0.54 24.73 -12.79
C ASN A 74 0.95 24.60 -11.32
N PRO A 75 2.07 25.23 -10.91
CA PRO A 75 2.62 25.08 -9.57
C PRO A 75 1.72 25.69 -8.49
N SER A 76 1.70 25.05 -7.33
CA SER A 76 1.01 25.54 -6.12
C SER A 76 1.97 26.01 -5.02
N SER A 77 3.28 25.85 -5.21
CA SER A 77 4.35 26.31 -4.31
C SER A 77 5.25 27.35 -4.98
N LEU A 78 5.73 28.33 -4.20
CA LEU A 78 6.65 29.38 -4.68
C LEU A 78 8.05 28.84 -5.05
N GLU A 79 8.43 27.68 -4.52
CA GLU A 79 9.70 27.02 -4.83
C GLU A 79 9.69 26.31 -6.19
N VAL A 80 8.51 26.17 -6.80
CA VAL A 80 8.29 25.44 -8.05
C VAL A 80 8.17 26.41 -9.21
N LYS A 81 8.99 26.24 -10.24
CA LYS A 81 9.00 27.09 -11.43
C LYS A 81 7.96 26.62 -12.45
N ILE A 82 7.22 27.56 -13.03
CA ILE A 82 6.25 27.25 -14.10
C ILE A 82 6.99 26.74 -15.34
N ARG A 83 6.69 25.52 -15.80
CA ARG A 83 7.22 24.93 -17.04
C ARG A 83 6.37 23.74 -17.50
N ASP A 84 6.07 23.66 -18.80
CA ASP A 84 5.54 22.43 -19.41
C ASP A 84 6.68 21.46 -19.70
N THR A 85 7.03 20.64 -18.71
CA THR A 85 8.10 19.63 -18.79
C THR A 85 7.90 18.61 -19.92
N ILE A 86 6.67 18.34 -20.35
CA ILE A 86 6.42 17.40 -21.45
C ILE A 86 6.87 17.99 -22.78
N GLN A 87 6.68 19.30 -22.98
CA GLN A 87 7.09 20.02 -24.19
C GLN A 87 8.53 20.50 -24.15
N ASP A 88 8.99 20.96 -22.98
CA ASP A 88 10.29 21.56 -22.77
C ASP A 88 10.94 20.98 -21.50
N PHE A 89 11.68 19.88 -21.66
CA PHE A 89 12.29 19.17 -20.53
C PHE A 89 13.57 19.87 -20.03
N PRO A 90 13.70 20.14 -18.72
CA PRO A 90 14.89 20.80 -18.15
C PRO A 90 16.16 19.95 -18.30
N GLN A 91 17.27 20.59 -18.69
CA GLN A 91 18.55 19.95 -19.01
C GLN A 91 19.56 20.07 -17.85
N GLY A 92 20.58 19.21 -17.84
CA GLY A 92 21.67 19.26 -16.87
C GLY A 92 21.45 18.47 -15.58
N TYR A 93 20.38 17.67 -15.51
CA TYR A 93 20.03 16.86 -14.35
C TYR A 93 20.30 15.37 -14.62
N LYS A 94 20.71 14.64 -13.58
CA LYS A 94 20.95 13.20 -13.66
C LYS A 94 19.97 12.35 -12.84
N LEU A 95 19.42 12.92 -11.78
CA LEU A 95 18.53 12.23 -10.84
C LEU A 95 17.17 12.92 -10.79
N ILE A 96 16.13 12.13 -11.01
CA ILE A 96 14.73 12.53 -10.88
C ILE A 96 14.06 11.77 -9.74
N ILE A 97 13.27 12.47 -8.93
CA ILE A 97 12.25 11.89 -8.04
C ILE A 97 10.93 12.56 -8.36
N THR A 98 9.88 11.80 -8.68
CA THR A 98 8.61 12.40 -9.08
C THR A 98 7.39 11.50 -8.93
N ASN A 99 6.22 12.13 -9.03
CA ASN A 99 4.94 11.50 -9.30
C ASN A 99 4.38 12.13 -10.59
N PRO A 100 4.64 11.53 -11.78
CA PRO A 100 4.21 12.12 -13.05
C PRO A 100 2.67 12.13 -13.16
N PRO A 101 2.09 12.93 -14.07
CA PRO A 101 0.64 12.99 -14.26
C PRO A 101 0.06 11.67 -14.81
N TYR A 102 -1.12 11.27 -14.33
CA TYR A 102 -1.81 10.05 -14.80
C TYR A 102 -3.06 10.41 -15.61
N LEU A 103 -3.08 9.97 -16.87
CA LEU A 103 -4.22 10.19 -17.75
C LEU A 103 -4.25 9.10 -18.82
N ALA A 104 -5.06 8.07 -18.64
CA ALA A 104 -5.23 7.05 -19.67
C ALA A 104 -5.91 7.64 -20.92
N LYS A 105 -5.42 7.31 -22.12
CA LYS A 105 -5.91 7.79 -23.43
C LYS A 105 -7.40 7.55 -23.63
N ASN A 106 -7.91 6.41 -23.17
CA ASN A 106 -9.34 6.09 -23.20
C ASN A 106 -10.16 6.97 -22.23
N SER A 107 -9.59 7.36 -21.09
CA SER A 107 -10.19 8.27 -20.13
C SER A 107 -10.26 9.68 -20.70
N ALA A 108 -9.15 10.17 -21.26
CA ALA A 108 -9.07 11.46 -21.95
C ALA A 108 -10.12 11.56 -23.05
N ARG A 109 -10.19 10.57 -23.96
CA ARG A 109 -11.20 10.51 -25.02
C ARG A 109 -12.63 10.54 -24.50
N ARG A 110 -12.96 9.78 -23.45
CA ARG A 110 -14.31 9.77 -22.85
C ARG A 110 -14.65 11.13 -22.22
N LYS A 111 -13.67 11.79 -21.63
CA LYS A 111 -13.82 13.10 -20.98
C LYS A 111 -13.62 14.28 -21.94
N LYS A 112 -13.34 14.03 -23.23
CA LYS A 112 -13.00 15.04 -24.25
C LYS A 112 -11.83 15.94 -23.82
N ILE A 113 -10.85 15.36 -23.15
CA ILE A 113 -9.58 15.99 -22.79
C ILE A 113 -8.58 15.67 -23.91
N ASP A 114 -7.81 16.66 -24.33
CA ASP A 114 -6.73 16.47 -25.30
C ASP A 114 -5.67 15.54 -24.73
N PHE A 115 -5.21 14.60 -25.56
CA PHE A 115 -4.18 13.65 -25.19
C PHE A 115 -3.02 13.79 -26.18
N PRO A 116 -1.76 13.87 -25.70
CA PRO A 116 -0.61 14.01 -26.58
C PRO A 116 -0.56 12.94 -27.66
N THR A 117 -0.06 13.30 -28.84
CA THR A 117 0.19 12.32 -29.90
C THR A 117 1.39 11.48 -29.52
N THR A 118 1.13 10.26 -29.02
CA THR A 118 2.14 9.31 -28.60
C THR A 118 1.68 7.86 -28.84
N LYS A 119 2.66 6.94 -28.90
CA LYS A 119 2.43 5.49 -28.93
C LYS A 119 1.87 4.96 -27.60
N HIS A 120 2.09 5.69 -26.51
CA HIS A 120 1.67 5.28 -25.17
C HIS A 120 0.16 5.45 -24.97
N ASP A 121 -0.41 4.60 -24.13
CA ASP A 121 -1.82 4.57 -23.77
C ASP A 121 -2.13 5.32 -22.46
N ASP A 122 -1.11 5.80 -21.76
CA ASP A 122 -1.21 6.62 -20.56
C ASP A 122 -0.11 7.69 -20.53
N LEU A 123 -0.41 8.85 -19.94
CA LEU A 123 0.48 10.00 -19.89
C LEU A 123 1.76 9.74 -19.09
N TYR A 124 1.68 9.01 -17.97
CA TYR A 124 2.86 8.71 -17.16
C TYR A 124 3.92 7.93 -17.94
N LYS A 125 3.52 7.09 -18.91
CA LYS A 125 4.44 6.33 -19.76
C LYS A 125 5.20 7.24 -20.73
N LEU A 126 4.54 8.27 -21.25
CA LEU A 126 5.20 9.33 -22.02
C LEU A 126 6.18 10.10 -21.13
N CYS A 127 5.77 10.49 -19.92
CA CYS A 127 6.66 11.15 -18.97
C CYS A 127 7.89 10.29 -18.65
N LEU A 128 7.72 8.98 -18.41
CA LEU A 128 8.84 8.05 -18.20
C LEU A 128 9.79 8.02 -19.40
N GLU A 129 9.28 7.94 -20.64
CA GLU A 129 10.12 7.96 -21.84
C GLU A 129 10.96 9.25 -21.93
N ILE A 130 10.34 10.40 -21.65
CA ILE A 130 11.02 11.70 -21.64
C ILE A 130 12.09 11.74 -20.54
N MET A 131 11.74 11.37 -19.31
CA MET A 131 12.66 11.38 -18.16
C MET A 131 13.85 10.44 -18.37
N LEU A 132 13.60 9.21 -18.83
CA LEU A 132 14.66 8.24 -19.12
C LEU A 132 15.54 8.70 -20.29
N LYS A 133 15.01 9.41 -21.29
CA LYS A 133 15.84 9.95 -22.36
C LYS A 133 16.84 11.02 -21.88
N ASN A 134 16.50 11.76 -20.83
CA ASN A 134 17.26 12.93 -20.38
C ASN A 134 18.07 12.71 -19.10
N CYS A 135 17.73 11.72 -18.27
CA CYS A 135 18.36 11.49 -16.97
C CYS A 135 18.78 10.04 -16.77
N ASP A 136 19.83 9.85 -15.96
CA ASP A 136 20.45 8.57 -15.65
C ASP A 136 19.67 7.78 -14.59
N TYR A 137 19.18 8.47 -13.57
CA TYR A 137 18.45 7.89 -12.45
C TYR A 137 17.05 8.49 -12.40
N VAL A 138 16.03 7.63 -12.34
CA VAL A 138 14.63 8.05 -12.27
C VAL A 138 13.93 7.21 -11.21
N GLY A 139 13.47 7.86 -10.14
CA GLY A 139 12.52 7.31 -9.18
C GLY A 139 11.13 7.90 -9.44
N ALA A 140 10.15 7.05 -9.72
CA ALA A 140 8.80 7.51 -10.05
C ALA A 140 7.71 6.72 -9.32
N ILE A 141 6.73 7.42 -8.76
CA ILE A 141 5.49 6.83 -8.25
C ILE A 141 4.49 6.78 -9.41
N ILE A 142 4.10 5.59 -9.87
CA ILE A 142 3.26 5.39 -11.06
C ILE A 142 2.21 4.31 -10.82
N PRO A 143 1.21 4.13 -11.71
CA PRO A 143 0.21 3.07 -11.57
C PRO A 143 0.83 1.66 -11.51
N ALA A 144 0.40 0.84 -10.53
CA ALA A 144 0.93 -0.51 -10.30
C ALA A 144 0.78 -1.46 -11.51
N SER A 145 -0.13 -1.15 -12.44
CA SER A 145 -0.25 -1.88 -13.71
C SER A 145 1.02 -1.84 -14.58
N PHE A 146 1.98 -0.96 -14.29
CA PHE A 146 3.23 -0.83 -15.04
C PHE A 146 4.03 -2.14 -15.15
N ILE A 147 3.99 -3.00 -14.13
CA ILE A 147 4.72 -4.28 -14.12
C ILE A 147 4.38 -5.17 -15.33
N ASN A 148 3.17 -5.03 -15.88
CA ASN A 148 2.67 -5.79 -17.04
C ASN A 148 2.80 -5.03 -18.37
N ALA A 149 3.49 -3.87 -18.39
CA ALA A 149 3.69 -3.10 -19.60
C ALA A 149 4.91 -3.57 -20.42
N ASP A 150 5.83 -4.33 -19.81
CA ASP A 150 7.12 -4.74 -20.40
C ASP A 150 7.91 -3.57 -21.04
N LEU A 151 7.83 -2.39 -20.40
CA LEU A 151 8.52 -1.17 -20.85
C LEU A 151 9.76 -0.88 -20.00
N PHE A 152 10.83 -0.41 -20.66
CA PHE A 152 12.04 0.11 -20.02
C PHE A 152 12.76 -0.87 -19.08
N LEU A 153 12.57 -2.18 -19.31
CA LEU A 153 13.13 -3.24 -18.46
C LEU A 153 14.66 -3.21 -18.44
N GLU A 154 15.30 -2.72 -19.51
CA GLU A 154 16.74 -2.60 -19.63
C GLU A 154 17.37 -1.61 -18.65
N ARG A 155 16.56 -0.71 -18.06
CA ARG A 155 16.99 0.26 -17.05
C ARG A 155 16.34 0.08 -15.70
N LEU A 156 15.27 -0.71 -15.62
CA LEU A 156 14.54 -0.95 -14.39
C LEU A 156 15.45 -1.69 -13.40
N HIS A 157 15.65 -1.10 -12.23
CA HIS A 157 16.40 -1.69 -11.13
C HIS A 157 15.45 -2.41 -10.18
N SER A 158 14.40 -1.72 -9.74
CA SER A 158 13.42 -2.29 -8.82
C SER A 158 12.01 -1.74 -9.05
N TYR A 159 11.04 -2.56 -8.65
CA TYR A 159 9.63 -2.25 -8.60
C TYR A 159 9.12 -2.52 -7.19
N THR A 160 8.51 -1.53 -6.56
CA THR A 160 7.91 -1.66 -5.23
C THR A 160 6.41 -1.41 -5.33
N LEU A 161 5.59 -2.44 -5.10
CA LEU A 161 4.14 -2.27 -4.95
C LEU A 161 3.87 -1.52 -3.64
N LEU A 162 3.10 -0.42 -3.72
CA LEU A 162 2.69 0.35 -2.56
C LEU A 162 1.29 -0.08 -2.17
N SER A 163 1.19 -0.86 -1.10
CA SER A 163 -0.07 -1.47 -0.63
C SER A 163 -0.87 -0.57 0.32
N SER A 164 -0.37 0.64 0.59
CA SER A 164 -1.05 1.67 1.39
C SER A 164 -1.65 2.77 0.53
N GLN A 165 -2.61 3.52 1.08
CA GLN A 165 -3.29 4.59 0.36
C GLN A 165 -2.37 5.79 0.15
N MET A 166 -1.75 5.88 -1.04
CA MET A 166 -0.78 6.93 -1.37
C MET A 166 -1.39 8.30 -1.68
N PHE A 167 -2.67 8.35 -2.03
CA PHE A 167 -3.37 9.56 -2.45
C PHE A 167 -4.73 9.67 -1.75
N THR A 168 -5.16 10.90 -1.44
CA THR A 168 -6.48 11.15 -0.84
C THR A 168 -7.64 10.89 -1.81
N ASP A 169 -7.39 11.06 -3.11
CA ASP A 169 -8.45 11.17 -4.12
C ASP A 169 -8.65 9.91 -4.97
N THR A 170 -7.86 8.87 -4.71
CA THR A 170 -7.97 7.59 -5.41
C THR A 170 -7.45 6.45 -4.55
N GLU A 171 -8.11 5.31 -4.66
CA GLU A 171 -7.65 4.03 -4.08
C GLU A 171 -6.88 3.20 -5.11
N ASN A 172 -6.67 3.73 -6.33
CA ASN A 172 -5.97 3.00 -7.38
C ASN A 172 -4.54 2.65 -6.92
N PRO A 173 -4.15 1.36 -6.97
CA PRO A 173 -2.83 0.93 -6.55
C PRO A 173 -1.72 1.58 -7.38
N VAL A 174 -0.64 1.94 -6.70
CA VAL A 174 0.56 2.51 -7.30
C VAL A 174 1.80 1.72 -6.90
N CYS A 175 2.89 1.99 -7.60
CA CYS A 175 4.19 1.45 -7.32
C CYS A 175 5.25 2.56 -7.36
N LEU A 176 6.32 2.37 -6.61
CA LEU A 176 7.57 3.08 -6.81
C LEU A 176 8.44 2.26 -7.76
N VAL A 177 8.89 2.87 -8.86
CA VAL A 177 9.86 2.26 -9.77
C VAL A 177 11.16 3.05 -9.76
N LEU A 178 12.27 2.33 -9.69
CA LEU A 178 13.62 2.91 -9.66
C LEU A 178 14.37 2.46 -10.90
N PHE A 179 14.91 3.41 -11.65
CA PHE A 179 15.67 3.18 -12.87
C PHE A 179 17.13 3.62 -12.71
N CYS A 180 18.04 2.92 -13.36
CA CYS A 180 19.47 3.22 -13.39
C CYS A 180 19.94 3.60 -14.82
N PRO A 181 21.16 4.15 -14.99
CA PRO A 181 21.67 4.55 -16.30
C PRO A 181 21.60 3.42 -17.34
N ALA A 182 21.42 3.77 -18.61
CA ALA A 182 21.40 2.77 -19.67
C ALA A 182 22.70 1.96 -19.68
N GLY A 183 22.60 0.63 -19.63
CA GLY A 183 23.77 -0.24 -19.57
C GLY A 183 24.39 -0.43 -18.19
N SER A 184 23.79 0.10 -17.12
CA SER A 184 24.04 -0.41 -15.76
C SER A 184 23.69 -1.91 -15.66
N ASN A 185 22.74 -2.36 -16.47
CA ASN A 185 22.42 -3.75 -16.74
C ASN A 185 23.23 -4.32 -17.94
N LYS A 186 24.45 -3.87 -18.28
CA LYS A 186 25.23 -4.37 -19.45
C LYS A 186 26.47 -5.22 -19.13
N LEU A 187 26.59 -5.78 -17.92
CA LEU A 187 27.37 -7.01 -17.72
C LEU A 187 26.46 -8.24 -17.86
N LEU A 188 25.74 -8.34 -18.99
CA LEU A 188 24.78 -9.42 -19.24
C LEU A 188 25.11 -10.12 -20.55
N SER A 189 25.76 -11.28 -20.43
CA SER A 189 25.69 -12.30 -21.46
C SER A 189 24.26 -12.86 -21.51
N PRO A 190 23.83 -13.51 -22.60
CA PRO A 190 22.48 -14.10 -22.74
C PRO A 190 22.09 -15.16 -21.68
N GLN A 191 22.95 -15.40 -20.68
CA GLN A 191 22.80 -16.43 -19.66
C GLN A 191 22.79 -15.91 -18.21
N LYS A 192 23.03 -14.61 -17.97
CA LYS A 192 22.82 -13.99 -16.65
C LYS A 192 21.85 -12.82 -16.83
N SER A 193 20.60 -13.02 -16.44
CA SER A 193 19.55 -12.00 -16.44
C SER A 193 19.86 -10.93 -15.39
N SER A 194 19.64 -9.65 -15.69
CA SER A 194 19.60 -8.62 -14.65
C SER A 194 18.45 -8.92 -13.70
N SER A 195 18.73 -8.89 -12.41
CA SER A 195 17.74 -9.06 -11.36
C SER A 195 16.97 -7.75 -11.20
N ILE A 196 15.81 -7.64 -11.87
CA ILE A 196 14.82 -6.62 -11.49
C ILE A 196 14.20 -7.08 -10.17
N TYR A 197 14.43 -6.32 -9.11
CA TYR A 197 13.97 -6.69 -7.77
C TYR A 197 12.54 -6.23 -7.52
N LEU A 198 11.71 -7.14 -7.02
CA LEU A 198 10.32 -6.87 -6.66
C LEU A 198 10.18 -6.77 -5.14
N TYR A 199 9.48 -5.73 -4.71
CA TYR A 199 9.16 -5.47 -3.31
C TYR A 199 7.68 -5.17 -3.15
N GLU A 200 7.13 -5.53 -2.00
CA GLU A 200 5.84 -5.02 -1.51
C GLU A 200 6.13 -4.18 -0.27
N ASN A 201 5.92 -2.86 -0.37
CA ASN A 201 6.44 -1.89 0.59
C ASN A 201 7.96 -2.09 0.82
N ASP A 202 8.39 -2.36 2.04
CA ASP A 202 9.77 -2.66 2.44
C ASP A 202 10.14 -4.16 2.33
N LYS A 203 9.18 -5.03 2.03
CA LYS A 203 9.40 -6.48 1.98
C LYS A 203 9.87 -6.91 0.60
N TYR A 204 11.03 -7.57 0.54
CA TYR A 204 11.51 -8.22 -0.68
C TYR A 204 10.64 -9.44 -1.04
N VAL A 205 10.26 -9.53 -2.32
CA VAL A 205 9.40 -10.60 -2.87
C VAL A 205 10.20 -11.56 -3.72
N GLY A 206 11.09 -11.05 -4.57
CA GLY A 206 11.88 -11.87 -5.49
C GLY A 206 12.36 -11.08 -6.70
N GLU A 207 12.89 -11.80 -7.69
CA GLU A 207 13.37 -11.20 -8.94
C GLU A 207 12.39 -11.49 -10.08
N LEU A 208 12.11 -10.47 -10.91
CA LEU A 208 11.14 -10.55 -12.00
C LEU A 208 11.40 -11.74 -12.93
N TYR A 209 12.66 -11.92 -13.36
CA TYR A 209 13.02 -13.00 -14.28
C TYR A 209 12.84 -14.39 -13.65
N SER A 210 13.32 -14.55 -12.41
CA SER A 210 13.21 -15.80 -11.66
C SER A 210 11.75 -16.19 -11.44
N LEU A 211 10.87 -15.21 -11.20
CA LEU A 211 9.43 -15.42 -11.08
C LEU A 211 8.77 -15.72 -12.43
N LYS A 212 9.10 -14.99 -13.50
CA LYS A 212 8.60 -15.29 -14.86
C LYS A 212 8.97 -16.71 -15.29
N LYS A 213 10.20 -17.16 -15.01
CA LYS A 213 10.65 -18.52 -15.32
C LYS A 213 9.89 -19.60 -14.54
N GLN A 214 9.61 -19.37 -13.25
CA GLN A 214 8.79 -20.29 -12.46
C GLN A 214 7.34 -20.34 -12.99
N VAL A 215 6.77 -19.19 -13.35
CA VAL A 215 5.44 -19.14 -13.98
C VAL A 215 5.42 -19.90 -15.30
N GLU A 216 6.45 -19.74 -16.15
CA GLU A 216 6.57 -20.50 -17.39
C GLU A 216 6.53 -22.00 -17.13
N GLN A 217 7.24 -22.50 -16.11
CA GLN A 217 7.23 -23.92 -15.73
C GLN A 217 5.82 -24.42 -15.36
N VAL A 218 5.04 -23.61 -14.64
CA VAL A 218 3.64 -23.92 -14.30
C VAL A 218 2.76 -23.97 -15.55
N LEU A 219 3.01 -23.07 -16.50
CA LEU A 219 2.20 -22.91 -17.71
C LEU A 219 2.58 -23.89 -18.84
N THR A 220 3.83 -24.36 -18.88
CA THR A 220 4.27 -25.33 -19.90
C THR A 220 3.71 -26.72 -19.62
N ASN A 221 2.79 -27.15 -20.47
CA ASN A 221 2.47 -28.56 -20.68
C ASN A 221 3.17 -29.07 -21.94
N GLN A 222 3.64 -30.32 -21.92
CA GLN A 222 4.33 -31.00 -23.03
C GLN A 222 3.44 -31.27 -24.27
N THR A 223 2.23 -30.70 -24.35
CA THR A 223 1.32 -30.92 -25.48
C THR A 223 1.68 -30.02 -26.66
N SER A 224 2.15 -30.63 -27.74
CA SER A 224 2.67 -29.96 -28.94
C SER A 224 1.59 -29.35 -29.86
N GLN A 225 0.30 -29.50 -29.57
CA GLN A 225 -0.77 -29.05 -30.46
C GLN A 225 -1.49 -27.81 -29.90
N PRO A 226 -1.56 -26.70 -30.66
CA PRO A 226 -2.26 -25.50 -30.24
C PRO A 226 -3.76 -25.78 -30.07
N ILE A 227 -4.35 -25.28 -28.98
CA ILE A 227 -5.78 -25.37 -28.70
C ILE A 227 -6.44 -24.06 -29.12
N ALA A 228 -7.40 -24.13 -30.04
CA ALA A 228 -8.20 -22.97 -30.42
C ALA A 228 -9.15 -22.59 -29.27
N ILE A 229 -8.93 -21.42 -28.65
CA ILE A 229 -9.77 -20.86 -27.61
C ILE A 229 -10.37 -19.53 -28.07
N SER A 230 -11.61 -19.23 -27.65
CA SER A 230 -12.24 -17.93 -27.95
C SER A 230 -12.79 -17.28 -26.69
N PHE A 231 -12.35 -16.07 -26.38
CA PHE A 231 -12.85 -15.25 -25.28
C PHE A 231 -14.15 -14.53 -25.64
N ASN A 232 -14.92 -14.12 -24.62
CA ASN A 232 -16.18 -13.38 -24.79
C ASN A 232 -17.22 -14.11 -25.65
N ASN A 233 -17.16 -15.44 -25.65
CA ASN A 233 -18.10 -16.27 -26.40
C ASN A 233 -19.34 -16.55 -25.53
N LYS A 234 -20.51 -16.07 -25.96
CA LYS A 234 -21.78 -16.26 -25.22
C LYS A 234 -22.08 -17.74 -24.93
N ARG A 235 -21.71 -18.64 -25.84
CA ARG A 235 -21.88 -20.10 -25.71
C ARG A 235 -20.60 -20.81 -25.24
N GLY A 236 -19.65 -20.07 -24.67
CA GLY A 236 -18.43 -20.66 -24.10
C GLY A 236 -18.76 -21.64 -22.97
N ASN A 237 -18.00 -22.73 -22.89
CA ASN A 237 -18.16 -23.81 -21.92
C ASN A 237 -17.34 -23.62 -20.64
N LEU A 238 -16.55 -22.55 -20.54
CA LEU A 238 -15.76 -22.18 -19.36
C LEU A 238 -16.12 -20.77 -18.89
N GLY A 239 -16.43 -20.57 -17.61
CA GLY A 239 -16.55 -19.24 -17.02
C GLY A 239 -15.21 -18.75 -16.44
N LEU A 240 -14.96 -17.44 -16.50
CA LEU A 240 -13.80 -16.80 -15.86
C LEU A 240 -14.23 -15.53 -15.12
N ARG A 241 -13.92 -15.46 -13.83
CA ARG A 241 -13.86 -14.22 -13.07
C ARG A 241 -12.41 -13.75 -13.07
N ALA A 242 -12.13 -12.62 -13.71
CA ALA A 242 -10.78 -12.16 -14.02
C ALA A 242 -10.32 -10.99 -13.13
N ILE A 243 -11.10 -10.64 -12.11
CA ILE A 243 -10.76 -9.57 -11.17
C ILE A 243 -11.09 -10.01 -9.75
N ASP A 244 -10.18 -9.68 -8.83
CA ASP A 244 -10.40 -9.84 -7.40
C ASP A 244 -11.35 -8.78 -6.83
N GLY A 245 -12.12 -9.18 -5.81
CA GLY A 245 -12.84 -8.21 -5.00
C GLY A 245 -11.87 -7.42 -4.11
N THR A 246 -12.36 -6.33 -3.52
CA THR A 246 -11.56 -5.50 -2.59
C THR A 246 -11.47 -6.07 -1.17
N ARG A 247 -12.09 -7.24 -0.91
CA ARG A 247 -12.12 -7.89 0.41
C ARG A 247 -11.30 -9.18 0.49
N PHE A 248 -11.29 -9.97 -0.57
CA PHE A 248 -10.59 -11.25 -0.65
C PHE A 248 -10.34 -11.64 -2.11
N PRO A 249 -9.34 -12.52 -2.37
CA PRO A 249 -9.13 -13.17 -3.67
C PRO A 249 -10.40 -13.83 -4.23
N THR A 250 -10.79 -13.49 -5.46
CA THR A 250 -11.94 -14.08 -6.15
C THR A 250 -11.71 -14.45 -7.62
N ILE A 251 -10.56 -14.11 -8.21
CA ILE A 251 -10.20 -14.60 -9.55
C ILE A 251 -10.29 -16.12 -9.54
N ALA A 252 -11.07 -16.67 -10.47
CA ALA A 252 -11.32 -18.09 -10.55
C ALA A 252 -11.88 -18.48 -11.92
N PHE A 253 -11.51 -19.68 -12.35
CA PHE A 253 -12.27 -20.41 -13.35
C PHE A 253 -13.52 -21.00 -12.70
N ILE A 254 -14.68 -20.79 -13.32
CA ILE A 254 -15.98 -21.18 -12.77
C ILE A 254 -16.82 -21.87 -13.83
N GLU A 255 -17.90 -22.50 -13.39
CA GLU A 255 -18.88 -23.06 -14.32
C GLU A 255 -19.45 -21.99 -15.25
N ALA A 256 -19.58 -22.30 -16.55
CA ALA A 256 -20.11 -21.35 -17.52
C ALA A 256 -21.53 -20.86 -17.17
N SER A 257 -22.33 -21.71 -16.52
CA SER A 257 -23.66 -21.39 -16.02
C SER A 257 -23.67 -20.23 -15.00
N GLN A 258 -22.58 -20.03 -14.26
CA GLN A 258 -22.44 -18.92 -13.30
C GLN A 258 -22.17 -17.56 -13.99
N VAL A 259 -21.94 -17.56 -15.30
CA VAL A 259 -21.74 -16.35 -16.10
C VAL A 259 -22.92 -16.21 -17.07
N PRO A 260 -23.91 -15.34 -16.83
CA PRO A 260 -25.07 -15.21 -17.71
C PRO A 260 -24.70 -14.76 -19.12
N GLU A 261 -25.24 -15.42 -20.16
CA GLU A 261 -24.94 -15.12 -21.58
C GLU A 261 -25.25 -13.69 -21.98
N ASN A 262 -26.35 -13.16 -21.45
CA ASN A 262 -26.80 -11.78 -21.69
C ASN A 262 -25.87 -10.72 -21.09
N ARG A 263 -24.93 -11.11 -20.21
CA ARG A 263 -23.92 -10.21 -19.62
C ARG A 263 -22.60 -10.20 -20.41
N ILE A 264 -22.44 -11.09 -21.39
CA ILE A 264 -21.22 -11.17 -22.21
C ILE A 264 -21.28 -10.15 -23.35
N LYS A 265 -20.32 -9.22 -23.33
CA LYS A 265 -20.06 -8.23 -24.38
C LYS A 265 -18.70 -8.52 -25.02
N VAL A 266 -18.48 -8.00 -26.22
CA VAL A 266 -17.16 -8.06 -26.90
C VAL A 266 -16.05 -7.43 -26.06
N SER A 267 -16.40 -6.49 -25.18
CA SER A 267 -15.51 -5.79 -24.26
C SER A 267 -15.52 -6.38 -22.84
N SER A 268 -16.11 -7.55 -22.61
CA SER A 268 -16.10 -8.20 -21.29
C SER A 268 -14.65 -8.53 -20.91
N ARG A 269 -14.22 -8.04 -19.74
CA ARG A 269 -12.86 -8.24 -19.21
C ARG A 269 -12.84 -8.71 -17.76
N HIS A 270 -13.93 -8.51 -17.02
CA HIS A 270 -14.00 -8.77 -15.58
C HIS A 270 -14.67 -10.12 -15.27
N LEU A 271 -15.66 -10.46 -16.08
CA LEU A 271 -16.43 -11.69 -16.02
C LEU A 271 -16.76 -12.09 -17.45
N THR A 272 -16.34 -13.28 -17.86
CA THR A 272 -16.49 -13.73 -19.25
C THR A 272 -16.73 -15.23 -19.37
N ARG A 273 -17.09 -15.66 -20.58
CA ARG A 273 -17.13 -17.05 -21.01
C ARG A 273 -16.06 -17.27 -22.08
N ILE A 274 -15.36 -18.39 -21.95
CA ILE A 274 -14.34 -18.87 -22.86
C ILE A 274 -14.88 -20.16 -23.48
N HIS A 275 -14.76 -20.27 -24.81
CA HIS A 275 -14.98 -21.54 -25.49
C HIS A 275 -13.65 -22.27 -25.65
N THR A 276 -13.65 -23.57 -25.32
CA THR A 276 -12.54 -24.49 -25.57
C THR A 276 -13.09 -25.82 -26.10
N PRO A 277 -12.43 -26.44 -27.10
CA PRO A 277 -12.84 -27.74 -27.64
C PRO A 277 -12.49 -28.91 -26.70
N LYS A 278 -11.72 -28.68 -25.64
CA LYS A 278 -11.29 -29.71 -24.70
C LYS A 278 -12.29 -29.83 -23.53
N LYS A 279 -12.36 -31.02 -22.95
CA LYS A 279 -13.04 -31.23 -21.67
C LYS A 279 -12.34 -30.41 -20.59
N ILE A 280 -13.11 -29.64 -19.83
CA ILE A 280 -12.62 -28.74 -18.79
C ILE A 280 -12.51 -29.49 -17.48
N ASN A 281 -11.39 -29.29 -16.78
CA ASN A 281 -11.24 -29.65 -15.37
C ASN A 281 -11.05 -28.36 -14.56
N LEU A 282 -12.13 -27.85 -13.95
CA LEU A 282 -12.10 -26.61 -13.19
C LEU A 282 -11.19 -26.70 -11.96
N SER A 283 -11.10 -27.86 -11.32
CA SER A 283 -10.24 -28.05 -10.15
C SER A 283 -8.77 -27.83 -10.54
N LEU A 284 -8.34 -28.48 -11.62
CA LEU A 284 -6.97 -28.33 -12.12
C LEU A 284 -6.65 -26.90 -12.55
N LEU A 285 -7.57 -26.21 -13.24
CA LEU A 285 -7.35 -24.82 -13.65
C LEU A 285 -7.21 -23.87 -12.45
N ASN A 286 -8.03 -24.05 -11.42
CA ASN A 286 -7.95 -23.22 -10.22
C ASN A 286 -6.76 -23.59 -9.33
N GLU A 287 -6.33 -24.85 -9.31
CA GLU A 287 -5.09 -25.28 -8.66
C GLU A 287 -3.88 -24.60 -9.32
N LYS A 288 -3.81 -24.61 -10.66
CA LYS A 288 -2.77 -23.89 -11.40
C LYS A 288 -2.80 -22.39 -11.18
N LEU A 289 -3.99 -21.79 -11.13
CA LEU A 289 -4.13 -20.39 -10.75
C LEU A 289 -3.58 -20.13 -9.34
N LYS A 290 -3.90 -20.98 -8.37
CA LYS A 290 -3.40 -20.86 -6.99
C LYS A 290 -1.87 -20.95 -6.94
N GLU A 291 -1.28 -21.91 -7.64
CA GLU A 291 0.18 -22.07 -7.77
C GLU A 291 0.82 -20.79 -8.33
N LEU A 292 0.25 -20.20 -9.39
CA LEU A 292 0.72 -18.91 -9.95
C LEU A 292 0.66 -17.77 -8.93
N ARG A 293 -0.41 -17.70 -8.12
CA ARG A 293 -0.56 -16.67 -7.08
C ARG A 293 0.49 -16.82 -5.99
N GLU A 294 0.74 -18.04 -5.54
CA GLU A 294 1.74 -18.35 -4.51
C GLU A 294 3.16 -18.00 -4.98
N ILE A 295 3.50 -18.34 -6.22
CA ILE A 295 4.80 -18.01 -6.82
C ILE A 295 4.99 -16.49 -6.92
N THR A 296 4.00 -15.80 -7.49
CA THR A 296 4.15 -14.39 -7.87
C THR A 296 3.78 -13.41 -6.76
N ASN A 297 3.24 -13.88 -5.63
CA ASN A 297 2.60 -13.05 -4.62
C ASN A 297 1.60 -12.05 -5.25
N ASP A 298 0.85 -12.52 -6.23
CA ASP A 298 -0.08 -11.73 -7.05
C ASP A 298 0.53 -10.58 -7.89
N PHE A 299 1.85 -10.39 -7.96
CA PHE A 299 2.47 -9.30 -8.73
C PHE A 299 2.10 -9.30 -10.21
N PHE A 300 1.87 -10.48 -10.80
CA PHE A 300 1.49 -10.60 -12.21
C PHE A 300 -0.03 -10.50 -12.43
N LEU A 301 -0.81 -10.50 -11.35
CA LEU A 301 -2.25 -10.23 -11.37
C LEU A 301 -2.46 -8.75 -11.05
N THR A 302 -2.61 -7.92 -12.09
CA THR A 302 -2.72 -6.46 -11.92
C THR A 302 -3.78 -6.09 -10.87
N PRO A 303 -3.42 -5.31 -9.83
CA PRO A 303 -4.38 -4.89 -8.83
C PRO A 303 -5.26 -3.79 -9.44
N PHE A 304 -6.50 -4.13 -9.80
CA PHE A 304 -7.34 -3.33 -10.70
C PHE A 304 -8.46 -2.51 -10.01
N ARG A 305 -8.87 -2.86 -8.77
CA ARG A 305 -10.09 -2.27 -8.14
C ARG A 305 -9.87 -1.57 -6.81
N GLY A 306 -8.62 -1.36 -6.42
CA GLY A 306 -8.26 -0.72 -5.16
C GLY A 306 -7.39 -1.62 -4.29
N LEU A 307 -6.83 -1.03 -3.23
CA LEU A 307 -6.07 -1.76 -2.21
C LEU A 307 -6.96 -2.81 -1.54
N ARG A 308 -6.45 -4.02 -1.37
CA ARG A 308 -7.24 -5.08 -0.73
C ARG A 308 -7.32 -4.85 0.77
N LYS A 309 -8.50 -5.10 1.34
CA LYS A 309 -8.75 -4.94 2.77
C LYS A 309 -8.25 -6.12 3.61
N ASP A 310 -7.83 -7.22 3.02
CA ASP A 310 -7.20 -8.32 3.73
C ASP A 310 -5.71 -8.07 3.96
N ASP A 311 -5.02 -7.29 3.11
CA ASP A 311 -3.59 -6.99 3.28
C ASP A 311 -3.31 -6.20 4.58
N TRP A 312 -4.17 -5.25 4.98
CA TRP A 312 -4.02 -4.58 6.29
C TRP A 312 -4.43 -5.47 7.46
N GLU A 313 -5.46 -6.33 7.31
CA GLU A 313 -5.85 -7.27 8.38
C GLU A 313 -4.79 -8.36 8.58
N LYS A 314 -4.16 -8.82 7.49
CA LYS A 314 -3.06 -9.79 7.49
C LYS A 314 -1.79 -9.15 8.03
N ALA A 315 -1.43 -7.94 7.61
CA ALA A 315 -0.31 -7.20 8.18
C ALA A 315 -0.50 -6.92 9.67
N ILE A 316 -1.71 -6.56 10.12
CA ILE A 316 -2.01 -6.41 11.56
C ILE A 316 -1.91 -7.76 12.27
N LYS A 317 -2.44 -8.85 11.71
CA LYS A 317 -2.35 -10.19 12.31
C LYS A 317 -0.91 -10.69 12.38
N GLU A 318 -0.10 -10.46 11.35
CA GLU A 318 1.32 -10.83 11.29
C GLU A 318 2.14 -9.97 12.26
N GLN A 319 1.90 -8.65 12.31
CA GLN A 319 2.52 -7.77 13.30
C GLN A 319 2.14 -8.15 14.74
N ILE A 320 0.86 -8.45 15.00
CA ILE A 320 0.42 -8.95 16.31
C ILE A 320 1.13 -10.26 16.63
N LYS A 321 1.26 -11.17 15.67
CA LYS A 321 1.93 -12.46 15.85
C LYS A 321 3.43 -12.30 16.10
N GLU A 322 4.12 -11.42 15.38
CA GLU A 322 5.53 -11.10 15.59
C GLU A 322 5.76 -10.44 16.95
N ASN A 323 4.91 -9.47 17.32
CA ASN A 323 4.96 -8.84 18.64
C ASN A 323 4.71 -9.87 19.75
N LEU A 324 3.78 -10.81 19.56
CA LEU A 324 3.54 -11.91 20.50
C LEU A 324 4.73 -12.86 20.60
N LEU A 325 5.35 -13.23 19.48
CA LEU A 325 6.55 -14.09 19.44
C LEU A 325 7.77 -13.42 20.08
N ASP A 326 7.94 -12.11 19.88
CA ASP A 326 8.99 -11.32 20.52
C ASP A 326 8.75 -11.21 22.03
N CYS A 327 7.50 -10.99 22.45
CA CYS A 327 7.12 -11.07 23.86
C CYS A 327 7.40 -12.47 24.45
N GLU A 328 7.06 -13.56 23.76
CA GLU A 328 7.32 -14.94 24.21
C GLU A 328 8.82 -15.25 24.34
N LYS A 329 9.66 -14.80 23.40
CA LYS A 329 11.12 -14.95 23.50
C LYS A 329 11.72 -14.17 24.67
N ASN A 330 11.20 -12.99 24.95
CA ASN A 330 11.65 -12.17 26.07
C ASN A 330 11.19 -12.73 27.44
N LEU A 331 10.05 -13.44 27.48
CA LEU A 331 9.49 -14.10 28.67
C LEU A 331 10.29 -15.32 29.17
N ASP A 332 11.03 -15.99 28.29
CA ASP A 332 11.81 -17.20 28.64
C ASP A 332 13.25 -16.90 29.11
N SER A 333 13.64 -15.61 29.14
CA SER A 333 14.93 -15.21 29.68
C SER A 333 14.95 -15.33 31.21
N LYS A 334 15.95 -16.05 31.74
CA LYS A 334 16.17 -16.28 33.19
C LYS A 334 16.34 -14.97 33.98
N GLU A 335 16.75 -13.92 33.29
CA GLU A 335 16.94 -12.56 33.81
C GLU A 335 15.61 -11.87 34.14
N TYR A 336 14.54 -12.13 33.39
CA TYR A 336 13.22 -11.51 33.61
C TYR A 336 12.44 -12.16 34.77
N ARG A 337 12.55 -13.49 34.94
CA ARG A 337 11.93 -14.21 36.09
C ARG A 337 12.48 -13.76 37.44
N THR A 338 13.71 -13.24 37.47
CA THR A 338 14.37 -12.79 38.70
C THR A 338 13.96 -11.35 39.05
N LYS A 339 13.75 -10.47 38.05
CA LYS A 339 13.26 -9.09 38.27
C LYS A 339 11.82 -9.01 38.79
N ILE A 340 10.95 -9.97 38.48
CA ILE A 340 9.54 -9.97 38.93
C ILE A 340 9.42 -10.26 40.45
N LYS A 341 10.37 -10.99 41.05
CA LYS A 341 10.31 -11.36 42.47
C LYS A 341 10.66 -10.20 43.42
N ASP A 342 11.49 -9.26 42.98
CA ASP A 342 12.13 -8.28 43.86
C ASP A 342 11.83 -6.81 43.50
N SER A 343 10.82 -6.50 42.69
CA SER A 343 10.51 -5.12 42.26
C SER A 343 9.01 -4.82 42.31
N PHE A 344 8.44 -4.73 43.51
CA PHE A 344 7.16 -4.06 43.74
C PHE A 344 7.30 -2.87 44.70
N PRO A 345 7.90 -1.76 44.22
CA PRO A 345 7.44 -0.44 44.60
C PRO A 345 6.86 0.26 43.37
N PHE A 346 5.59 0.62 43.49
CA PHE A 346 4.96 1.83 42.95
C PHE A 346 5.68 2.50 41.75
N VAL A 347 5.17 2.33 40.53
CA VAL A 347 5.60 3.15 39.38
C VAL A 347 5.03 4.56 39.58
N SER A 348 5.82 5.45 40.19
CA SER A 348 5.50 6.87 40.38
C SER A 348 5.90 7.77 39.21
N ASP A 349 6.51 7.24 38.16
CA ASP A 349 6.95 8.03 37.00
C ASP A 349 6.31 7.53 35.71
N PHE A 350 5.10 8.00 35.43
CA PHE A 350 4.66 8.13 34.04
C PHE A 350 5.45 9.28 33.42
N GLN A 351 6.72 9.03 33.07
CA GLN A 351 7.49 9.96 32.26
C GLN A 351 6.70 10.29 30.99
N GLN A 352 6.59 11.59 30.71
CA GLN A 352 5.89 12.21 29.59
C GLN A 352 5.86 11.32 28.34
N LEU A 353 4.70 10.69 28.09
CA LEU A 353 4.45 9.94 26.87
C LEU A 353 4.30 10.94 25.73
N SER A 354 5.34 11.07 24.91
CA SER A 354 5.39 11.94 23.74
C SER A 354 4.21 11.68 22.80
N SER A 355 3.62 12.77 22.31
CA SER A 355 2.55 12.85 21.31
C SER A 355 2.99 12.27 19.96
N GLY A 356 2.99 10.95 19.84
CA GLY A 356 3.16 10.22 18.60
C GLY A 356 2.39 8.91 18.72
N GLY A 357 1.31 8.75 17.95
CA GLY A 357 0.42 7.61 18.10
C GLY A 357 1.12 6.27 17.98
N LYS A 358 1.21 5.53 19.09
CA LYS A 358 1.20 4.05 19.26
C LYS A 358 1.72 3.72 20.67
N ASN A 359 0.85 3.78 21.68
CA ASN A 359 1.22 3.35 23.03
C ASN A 359 0.30 2.21 23.47
N ALA A 360 0.81 0.97 23.40
CA ALA A 360 0.18 -0.22 23.97
C ALA A 360 0.99 -0.64 25.20
N CYS A 361 0.34 -0.76 26.36
CA CYS A 361 0.95 -1.26 27.59
C CYS A 361 0.30 -2.58 27.99
N TYR A 362 1.12 -3.60 28.24
CA TYR A 362 0.70 -4.91 28.74
C TYR A 362 0.94 -5.00 30.24
N LEU A 363 -0.10 -5.39 30.98
CA LEU A 363 -0.03 -5.63 32.41
C LEU A 363 -0.64 -7.00 32.71
N ASP A 364 0.09 -7.81 33.46
CA ASP A 364 -0.44 -9.06 34.02
C ASP A 364 -0.75 -8.86 35.50
N ARG A 365 -1.97 -9.21 35.92
CA ARG A 365 -2.40 -9.06 37.31
C ARG A 365 -3.12 -10.31 37.80
N GLY A 366 -2.53 -10.95 38.81
CA GLY A 366 -3.17 -12.02 39.56
C GLY A 366 -4.09 -11.44 40.63
N ASN A 367 -5.34 -11.91 40.72
CA ASN A 367 -6.20 -11.55 41.85
C ASN A 367 -5.89 -12.42 43.10
N LYS A 368 -6.47 -12.08 44.26
CA LYS A 368 -6.29 -12.83 45.52
C LYS A 368 -6.72 -14.31 45.47
N LYS A 369 -7.39 -14.74 44.39
CA LYS A 369 -7.81 -16.13 44.14
C LYS A 369 -6.91 -16.87 43.15
N GLY A 370 -5.84 -16.23 42.65
CA GLY A 370 -4.90 -16.84 41.70
C GLY A 370 -5.32 -16.75 40.22
N GLU A 371 -6.38 -16.02 39.90
CA GLU A 371 -6.81 -15.80 38.51
C GLU A 371 -5.90 -14.76 37.84
N VAL A 372 -5.37 -15.09 36.67
CA VAL A 372 -4.47 -14.26 35.86
C VAL A 372 -5.30 -13.44 34.88
N PHE A 373 -5.16 -12.11 34.92
CA PHE A 373 -5.81 -11.19 33.98
C PHE A 373 -4.78 -10.50 33.09
N HIS A 374 -5.04 -10.56 31.78
CA HIS A 374 -4.22 -9.90 30.76
C HIS A 374 -4.86 -8.57 30.37
N PHE A 375 -4.17 -7.46 30.66
CA PHE A 375 -4.61 -6.12 30.28
C PHE A 375 -3.83 -5.60 29.08
N TYR A 376 -4.55 -5.04 28.11
CA TYR A 376 -4.02 -4.35 26.94
C TYR A 376 -4.51 -2.90 26.97
N ALA A 377 -3.66 -1.96 27.37
CA ALA A 377 -4.03 -0.56 27.49
C ALA A 377 -3.52 0.27 26.31
N PHE A 378 -4.40 1.05 25.69
CA PHE A 378 -4.13 1.95 24.59
C PHE A 378 -4.43 3.38 25.00
N HIS A 379 -3.44 4.27 24.92
CA HIS A 379 -3.65 5.70 25.20
C HIS A 379 -3.96 6.47 23.91
N LYS A 380 -5.02 7.28 23.95
CA LYS A 380 -5.50 8.13 22.86
C LYS A 380 -5.67 9.53 23.43
N TYR A 381 -4.66 10.38 23.21
CA TYR A 381 -4.66 11.79 23.64
C TYR A 381 -4.85 12.70 22.43
N ILE A 382 -5.82 13.62 22.48
CA ILE A 382 -6.10 14.57 21.38
C ILE A 382 -6.49 15.95 21.94
N GLU A 383 -5.67 16.96 21.66
CA GLU A 383 -5.81 18.33 22.20
C GLU A 383 -6.67 19.27 21.31
N GLU A 384 -6.65 19.11 19.98
CA GLU A 384 -7.40 19.96 19.05
C GLU A 384 -8.63 19.28 18.43
N SER A 385 -9.53 20.03 17.78
CA SER A 385 -10.74 19.53 17.09
C SER A 385 -10.64 19.71 15.54
N GLY A 386 -10.97 18.69 14.73
CA GLY A 386 -10.68 18.58 13.29
C GLY A 386 -10.86 17.16 12.69
N GLY A 387 -10.93 17.04 11.35
CA GLY A 387 -11.39 15.83 10.65
C GLY A 387 -10.51 14.57 10.75
N ALA A 388 -9.21 14.71 11.03
CA ALA A 388 -8.31 13.56 11.26
C ALA A 388 -8.60 12.84 12.61
N GLN A 389 -9.34 13.48 13.51
CA GLN A 389 -9.55 13.00 14.88
C GLN A 389 -10.86 12.21 15.00
N ASP A 390 -11.83 12.46 14.12
CA ASP A 390 -13.00 11.58 13.94
C ASP A 390 -12.55 10.17 13.53
N ASN A 391 -11.44 10.03 12.80
CA ASN A 391 -10.87 8.73 12.47
C ASN A 391 -10.43 7.95 13.71
N GLN A 392 -9.80 8.58 14.71
CA GLN A 392 -9.36 7.90 15.93
C GLN A 392 -10.56 7.52 16.82
N PHE A 393 -11.57 8.39 16.93
CA PHE A 393 -12.82 8.06 17.62
C PHE A 393 -13.56 6.90 16.94
N ASN A 394 -13.67 6.94 15.61
CA ASN A 394 -14.30 5.89 14.81
C ASN A 394 -13.50 4.59 14.84
N GLU A 395 -12.17 4.64 14.96
CA GLU A 395 -11.31 3.48 15.16
C GLU A 395 -11.63 2.79 16.50
N ILE A 396 -11.69 3.52 17.62
CA ILE A 396 -12.06 2.97 18.93
C ILE A 396 -13.46 2.36 18.88
N LYS A 397 -14.42 3.11 18.32
CA LYS A 397 -15.81 2.65 18.15
C LYS A 397 -15.87 1.36 17.34
N LYS A 398 -15.19 1.30 16.19
CA LYS A 398 -15.15 0.12 15.33
C LYS A 398 -14.43 -1.06 16.01
N CYS A 399 -13.37 -0.82 16.77
CA CYS A 399 -12.70 -1.86 17.56
C CYS A 399 -13.64 -2.48 18.60
N ILE A 400 -14.42 -1.67 19.31
CA ILE A 400 -15.42 -2.14 20.28
C ILE A 400 -16.54 -2.91 19.55
N GLU A 401 -17.04 -2.39 18.43
CA GLU A 401 -18.12 -3.02 17.64
C GLU A 401 -17.70 -4.33 16.95
N VAL A 402 -16.47 -4.42 16.45
CA VAL A 402 -15.91 -5.64 15.83
C VAL A 402 -15.51 -6.65 16.90
N GLY A 403 -14.89 -6.19 17.99
CA GLY A 403 -14.56 -6.99 19.16
C GLY A 403 -15.77 -7.64 19.82
N ARG A 404 -16.99 -7.13 19.56
CA ARG A 404 -18.27 -7.75 19.93
C ARG A 404 -18.43 -9.19 19.44
N ASN A 405 -17.80 -9.55 18.32
CA ASN A 405 -17.87 -10.88 17.72
C ASN A 405 -16.60 -11.73 17.98
N GLY A 406 -15.63 -11.19 18.73
CA GLY A 406 -14.36 -11.84 19.06
C GLY A 406 -14.36 -12.56 20.42
N SER A 407 -13.26 -13.25 20.73
CA SER A 407 -13.06 -14.15 21.89
C SER A 407 -13.78 -13.73 23.18
N GLN A 408 -14.54 -14.67 23.75
CA GLN A 408 -15.23 -14.55 25.04
C GLN A 408 -14.31 -14.82 26.26
N GLU A 409 -12.99 -14.82 26.08
CA GLU A 409 -12.06 -15.04 27.20
C GLU A 409 -12.26 -14.00 28.29
N THR A 410 -12.72 -14.46 29.46
CA THR A 410 -13.08 -13.63 30.60
C THR A 410 -11.87 -13.08 31.35
N SER A 411 -10.66 -13.57 31.05
CA SER A 411 -9.39 -13.11 31.62
C SER A 411 -8.73 -11.97 30.85
N ARG A 412 -9.21 -11.64 29.63
CA ARG A 412 -8.63 -10.57 28.81
C ARG A 412 -9.39 -9.26 28.94
N ARG A 413 -8.66 -8.15 29.06
CA ARG A 413 -9.19 -6.79 29.22
C ARG A 413 -8.47 -5.85 28.26
N VAL A 414 -9.21 -5.15 27.42
CA VAL A 414 -8.71 -4.11 26.53
C VAL A 414 -9.16 -2.76 27.06
N ILE A 415 -8.22 -1.90 27.42
CA ILE A 415 -8.46 -0.58 28.00
C ILE A 415 -8.10 0.49 26.96
N PHE A 416 -9.03 1.39 26.65
CA PHE A 416 -8.80 2.62 25.91
C PHE A 416 -8.80 3.79 26.90
N VAL A 417 -7.62 4.36 27.12
CA VAL A 417 -7.41 5.57 27.92
C VAL A 417 -7.58 6.76 26.99
N CYS A 418 -8.68 7.50 27.13
CA CYS A 418 -9.09 8.57 26.21
C CYS A 418 -8.98 9.93 26.91
N ASP A 419 -7.98 10.74 26.54
CA ASP A 419 -7.66 12.01 27.17
C ASP A 419 -7.54 13.16 26.15
N GLY A 420 -7.52 14.41 26.64
CA GLY A 420 -7.47 15.61 25.79
C GLY A 420 -8.84 16.23 25.50
N ALA A 421 -8.86 17.46 25.00
CA ALA A 421 -10.09 18.26 24.85
C ALA A 421 -11.11 17.66 23.87
N TYR A 422 -10.63 16.86 22.92
CA TYR A 422 -11.48 16.20 21.93
C TYR A 422 -12.35 15.08 22.53
N PHE A 423 -11.87 14.36 23.55
CA PHE A 423 -12.63 13.31 24.23
C PHE A 423 -13.51 13.89 25.33
N THR A 424 -14.54 14.63 24.91
CA THR A 424 -15.56 15.17 25.80
C THR A 424 -16.27 14.06 26.59
N ASP A 425 -16.85 14.42 27.75
CA ASP A 425 -17.59 13.46 28.56
C ASP A 425 -18.76 12.82 27.79
N GLU A 426 -19.36 13.54 26.84
CA GLU A 426 -20.38 13.02 25.93
C GLU A 426 -19.82 11.95 25.00
N LYS A 427 -18.67 12.19 24.35
CA LYS A 427 -18.01 11.21 23.46
C LYS A 427 -17.55 9.98 24.23
N ILE A 428 -16.96 10.15 25.41
CA ILE A 428 -16.57 9.03 26.29
C ILE A 428 -17.81 8.25 26.73
N ARG A 429 -18.92 8.92 27.06
CA ARG A 429 -20.18 8.25 27.39
C ARG A 429 -20.73 7.49 26.19
N GLY A 430 -20.65 8.06 24.99
CA GLY A 430 -20.99 7.39 23.74
C GLY A 430 -20.22 6.08 23.57
N LEU A 431 -18.90 6.09 23.75
CA LEU A 431 -18.06 4.89 23.70
C LEU A 431 -18.35 3.91 24.84
N LYS A 432 -18.59 4.40 26.06
CA LYS A 432 -19.00 3.57 27.22
C LYS A 432 -20.37 2.92 27.00
N ASN A 433 -21.28 3.54 26.24
CA ASN A 433 -22.61 2.99 25.92
C ASN A 433 -22.57 1.94 24.80
N LEU A 434 -21.50 1.86 24.02
CA LEU A 434 -21.26 0.76 23.08
C LEU A 434 -20.90 -0.55 23.81
N LYS A 435 -20.70 -0.52 25.14
CA LYS A 435 -20.36 -1.69 25.95
C LYS A 435 -21.52 -2.68 26.02
N VAL A 436 -21.39 -3.78 25.27
CA VAL A 436 -22.21 -4.99 25.43
C VAL A 436 -21.39 -6.16 25.98
N SER A 437 -20.04 -6.05 26.09
CA SER A 437 -19.16 -7.09 26.67
C SER A 437 -18.19 -6.54 27.73
N TRP A 438 -17.86 -7.39 28.71
CA TRP A 438 -17.05 -7.06 29.90
C TRP A 438 -15.55 -6.85 29.61
N ASN A 439 -15.12 -7.14 28.39
CA ASN A 439 -13.70 -7.19 28.02
C ASN A 439 -13.15 -5.84 27.51
N PHE A 440 -14.01 -4.87 27.19
CA PHE A 440 -13.59 -3.55 26.71
C PHE A 440 -13.90 -2.44 27.71
N ILE A 441 -12.89 -1.62 27.99
CA ILE A 441 -12.95 -0.56 29.01
C ILE A 441 -12.51 0.73 28.37
N VAL A 442 -13.34 1.76 28.47
CA VAL A 442 -13.02 3.12 28.04
C VAL A 442 -13.02 3.98 29.29
N LEU A 443 -11.94 4.71 29.54
CA LEU A 443 -11.75 5.53 30.74
C LEU A 443 -10.79 6.70 30.48
N LYS A 444 -10.78 7.71 31.35
CA LYS A 444 -9.73 8.75 31.36
C LYS A 444 -8.51 8.28 32.16
N SER A 445 -7.32 8.84 31.93
CA SER A 445 -6.10 8.44 32.65
C SER A 445 -6.26 8.47 34.17
N ASN A 446 -6.95 9.48 34.72
CA ASN A 446 -7.22 9.60 36.15
C ASN A 446 -8.16 8.51 36.73
N GLU A 447 -8.86 7.74 35.88
CA GLU A 447 -9.72 6.63 36.28
C GLU A 447 -8.99 5.27 36.24
N LEU A 448 -7.82 5.19 35.58
CA LEU A 448 -7.13 3.92 35.29
C LEU A 448 -6.67 3.21 36.57
N GLU A 449 -6.04 3.93 37.49
CA GLU A 449 -5.53 3.35 38.73
C GLU A 449 -6.66 2.75 39.58
N LYS A 450 -7.76 3.49 39.72
CA LYS A 450 -8.96 3.04 40.43
C LYS A 450 -9.58 1.81 39.77
N TYR A 451 -9.54 1.73 38.44
CA TYR A 451 -10.02 0.57 37.69
C TYR A 451 -9.14 -0.67 37.95
N LEU A 452 -7.81 -0.51 37.83
CA LEU A 452 -6.88 -1.62 37.99
C LEU A 452 -6.93 -2.21 39.39
N LYS A 453 -7.07 -1.38 40.45
CA LYS A 453 -7.18 -1.81 41.86
C LYS A 453 -8.31 -2.81 42.18
N LYS A 454 -9.23 -3.06 41.24
CA LYS A 454 -10.31 -4.05 41.38
C LYS A 454 -9.87 -5.49 41.16
N PHE A 455 -8.70 -5.69 40.55
CA PHE A 455 -8.07 -6.97 40.27
C PHE A 455 -6.83 -7.10 41.15
#